data_AF-A0AA37NIH3-F1
#
_entry.id   AF-A0AA37NIH3-F1
#
_cell.length_a   1.000
_cell.length_b   1.000
_cell.length_c   1.000
_cell.angle_alpha   90.00
_cell.angle_beta   90.00
_cell.angle_gamma   90.00
#
_symmetry.space_group_name_H-M   'P 1'
#
loop_
_entity.id
_entity.type
_entity.pdbx_description
1 polymer ?
#
loop_
_entity_poly.entity_id
_entity_poly.type
_entity_poly.pdbx_seq_one_letter_code
_entity_poly.pdbx_strand_id
1 'polypeptide(L)'
;MKEVIKYIYYGSEFGSIVKSWNNELWFNMDHYWIVLRLSSLLCLNINNDDIPRTIGELTFESLLNIKRDDIESVTILSGEYIPDDEEEADMYKHCRPITYITAEIFKQINIDFPCAILSSKTEYYCVDECTMCPEVWEYGSVFTIGKDYWDNIELYKHFTKLFEKASKIGAPQFYHTPNRPKDSYEIKVLSSNTKARRLGYLKIILDMFKAYPKISITHINAKFEEFAGKYRDFLLCYKNNKGEVVRTKTGNSAKPYIELAEQLGLIHKIVGYYTLGKDGKVYNEIRQHLSLNDQNPFMLNDFDVVFFIELLLKEDYLYLYTIITLTHKINNISYKFMQSNFQAALLEQCELYIEEAKSHQPFDKIQSIKNRIHRIQNWKKPDVYMEHLLMPRLNWLYDMEFICLNEDLSFYLTQKGRYLCYHLSLWNDINFEKIVSPIWFLDNFFMQIMDTILGLRGNKFTVVDYPTIKKYIDNSFLLFKTLAPNRVTFSQMSKFVRNMLYFKDNKLIESEDIKNIFGELDFFEYIYKYQKQYEDGYVQKK
;
A
#
# COMPACT_ATOMS: atom_id res chain seq x y z
N MET A 1 1.91 28.73 -27.96
CA MET A 1 0.50 28.29 -27.93
C MET A 1 0.01 27.72 -29.26
N LYS A 2 0.09 28.46 -30.38
CA LYS A 2 -0.41 27.98 -31.69
C LYS A 2 0.03 26.56 -32.05
N GLU A 3 1.32 26.25 -31.96
CA GLU A 3 1.85 24.92 -32.28
C GLU A 3 1.31 23.81 -31.36
N VAL A 4 1.05 24.12 -30.08
CA VAL A 4 0.40 23.19 -29.14
C VAL A 4 -1.04 22.93 -29.56
N ILE A 5 -1.80 23.98 -29.88
CA ILE A 5 -3.20 23.83 -30.34
C ILE A 5 -3.27 23.01 -31.63
N LYS A 6 -2.35 23.26 -32.58
CA LYS A 6 -2.23 22.44 -33.79
C LYS A 6 -1.99 20.97 -33.44
N TYR A 7 -1.03 20.70 -32.56
CA TYR A 7 -0.70 19.34 -32.14
C TYR A 7 -1.90 18.64 -31.48
N ILE A 8 -2.55 19.31 -30.54
CA ILE A 8 -3.71 18.76 -29.81
C ILE A 8 -4.86 18.49 -30.79
N TYR A 9 -5.21 19.47 -31.63
CA TYR A 9 -6.33 19.34 -32.57
C TYR A 9 -6.11 18.20 -33.58
N TYR A 10 -4.93 18.14 -34.22
CA TYR A 10 -4.64 17.08 -35.19
C TYR A 10 -4.36 15.72 -34.55
N GLY A 11 -3.96 15.70 -33.28
CA GLY A 11 -3.81 14.47 -32.50
C GLY A 11 -5.11 14.01 -31.85
N SER A 12 -6.17 14.82 -31.87
CA SER A 12 -7.44 14.49 -31.24
C SER A 12 -8.30 13.57 -32.11
N GLU A 13 -8.96 12.61 -31.47
CA GLU A 13 -9.91 11.71 -32.11
C GLU A 13 -11.33 12.27 -32.09
N PHE A 14 -12.25 11.56 -32.77
CA PHE A 14 -13.69 11.81 -32.65
C PHE A 14 -14.12 11.74 -31.17
N GLY A 15 -15.07 12.61 -30.79
CA GLY A 15 -15.57 12.69 -29.41
C GLY A 15 -15.01 13.83 -28.57
N SER A 16 -14.17 14.71 -29.13
CA SER A 16 -13.74 15.94 -28.46
C SER A 16 -14.93 16.91 -28.24
N ILE A 17 -15.16 17.36 -27.00
CA ILE A 17 -16.35 18.09 -26.55
C ILE A 17 -16.04 19.54 -26.15
N VAL A 18 -17.06 20.39 -26.24
CA VAL A 18 -17.06 21.75 -25.69
C VAL A 18 -18.01 21.78 -24.50
N LYS A 19 -17.47 22.06 -23.31
CA LYS A 19 -18.27 22.27 -22.11
C LYS A 19 -18.49 23.76 -21.89
N SER A 20 -19.60 24.24 -22.45
CA SER A 20 -19.95 25.65 -22.51
C SER A 20 -20.17 26.32 -21.15
N TRP A 21 -20.74 25.60 -20.18
CA TRP A 21 -21.06 26.15 -18.86
C TRP A 21 -19.79 26.37 -18.03
N ASN A 22 -18.76 25.56 -18.28
CA ASN A 22 -17.49 25.63 -17.58
C ASN A 22 -16.40 26.37 -18.38
N ASN A 23 -16.70 26.84 -19.60
CA ASN A 23 -15.73 27.36 -20.56
C ASN A 23 -14.58 26.38 -20.84
N GLU A 24 -14.85 25.08 -20.93
CA GLU A 24 -13.81 24.05 -21.12
C GLU A 24 -13.84 23.46 -22.54
N LEU A 25 -12.65 23.27 -23.12
CA LEU A 25 -12.44 22.55 -24.36
C LEU A 25 -11.76 21.23 -24.03
N TRP A 26 -12.41 20.11 -24.34
CA TRP A 26 -11.92 18.77 -24.04
C TRP A 26 -11.51 18.08 -25.34
N PHE A 27 -10.22 17.77 -25.46
CA PHE A 27 -9.65 17.09 -26.62
C PHE A 27 -9.36 15.63 -26.27
N ASN A 28 -9.97 14.70 -26.99
CA ASN A 28 -9.76 13.26 -26.81
C ASN A 28 -8.45 12.83 -27.51
N MET A 29 -7.45 12.38 -26.76
CA MET A 29 -6.14 11.95 -27.26
C MET A 29 -5.97 10.42 -27.20
N ASP A 30 -7.03 9.67 -27.52
CA ASP A 30 -7.17 8.19 -27.44
C ASP A 30 -7.17 7.67 -25.99
N HIS A 31 -6.05 7.78 -25.28
CA HIS A 31 -5.91 7.20 -23.93
C HIS A 31 -6.15 8.20 -22.79
N TYR A 32 -6.32 9.48 -23.12
CA TYR A 32 -6.45 10.57 -22.16
C TYR A 32 -7.10 11.78 -22.81
N TRP A 33 -7.57 12.72 -21.99
CA TRP A 33 -8.13 14.00 -22.41
C TRP A 33 -7.18 15.13 -22.06
N ILE A 34 -7.11 16.13 -22.94
CA ILE A 34 -6.55 17.43 -22.62
C ILE A 34 -7.71 18.42 -22.47
N VAL A 35 -7.82 19.02 -21.29
CA VAL A 35 -8.85 19.99 -20.96
C VAL A 35 -8.24 21.37 -20.86
N LEU A 36 -8.66 22.28 -21.74
CA LEU A 36 -8.32 23.70 -21.68
C LEU A 36 -9.50 24.45 -21.09
N ARG A 37 -9.34 24.99 -19.88
CA ARG A 37 -10.33 25.90 -19.29
C ARG A 37 -10.00 27.32 -19.68
N LEU A 38 -10.93 27.97 -20.37
CA LEU A 38 -10.79 29.33 -20.86
C LEU A 38 -11.46 30.32 -19.90
N SER A 39 -10.94 31.55 -19.85
CA SER A 39 -11.57 32.63 -19.09
C SER A 39 -12.93 33.02 -19.68
N SER A 40 -13.07 32.86 -21.00
CA SER A 40 -14.33 33.02 -21.72
C SER A 40 -14.24 32.33 -23.09
N LEU A 41 -15.32 31.69 -23.53
CA LEU A 41 -15.43 31.17 -24.90
C LEU A 41 -15.47 32.28 -25.97
N LEU A 42 -15.64 33.54 -25.60
CA LEU A 42 -15.63 34.67 -26.54
C LEU A 42 -14.30 34.79 -27.31
N CYS A 43 -13.19 34.30 -26.76
CA CYS A 43 -11.88 34.32 -27.45
C CYS A 43 -11.87 33.49 -28.75
N LEU A 44 -12.86 32.61 -28.94
CA LEU A 44 -13.01 31.76 -30.13
C LEU A 44 -13.71 32.49 -31.30
N ASN A 45 -14.19 33.72 -31.09
CA ASN A 45 -14.93 34.52 -32.10
C ASN A 45 -16.13 33.76 -32.70
N ILE A 46 -16.90 33.08 -31.86
CA ILE A 46 -18.09 32.32 -32.26
C ILE A 46 -19.32 33.26 -32.23
N ASN A 47 -20.28 33.06 -33.14
CA ASN A 47 -21.56 33.76 -33.07
C ASN A 47 -22.36 33.28 -31.84
N ASN A 48 -22.83 34.21 -31.00
CA ASN A 48 -23.48 33.89 -29.72
C ASN A 48 -24.77 33.06 -29.81
N ASP A 49 -25.35 32.89 -31.01
CA ASP A 49 -26.65 32.24 -31.20
C ASP A 49 -26.56 30.70 -31.29
N ASP A 50 -25.37 30.12 -31.54
CA ASP A 50 -25.15 28.67 -31.58
C ASP A 50 -23.90 28.31 -30.74
N ILE A 51 -24.12 27.87 -29.50
CA ILE A 51 -23.04 27.38 -28.63
C ILE A 51 -22.63 25.98 -29.11
N PRO A 52 -21.39 25.78 -29.57
CA PRO A 52 -20.95 24.50 -30.07
C PRO A 52 -20.89 23.48 -28.93
N ARG A 53 -21.28 22.25 -29.22
CA ARG A 53 -21.23 21.11 -28.27
C ARG A 53 -20.01 20.24 -28.49
N THR A 54 -19.47 20.26 -29.71
CA THR A 54 -18.30 19.46 -30.09
C THR A 54 -17.19 20.34 -30.63
N ILE A 55 -15.94 19.92 -30.44
CA ILE A 55 -14.79 20.63 -31.01
C ILE A 55 -14.83 20.61 -32.55
N GLY A 56 -15.46 19.60 -33.15
CA GLY A 56 -15.65 19.49 -34.60
C GLY A 56 -16.55 20.57 -35.21
N GLU A 57 -17.39 21.22 -34.41
CA GLU A 57 -18.22 22.36 -34.84
C GLU A 57 -17.43 23.69 -34.89
N LEU A 58 -16.23 23.73 -34.29
CA LEU A 58 -15.36 24.90 -34.31
C LEU A 58 -14.46 24.91 -35.55
N THR A 59 -14.29 26.08 -36.15
CA THR A 59 -13.25 26.25 -37.18
C THR A 59 -11.87 26.15 -36.54
N PHE A 60 -10.92 25.58 -37.27
CA PHE A 60 -9.55 25.50 -36.78
C PHE A 60 -8.94 26.90 -36.56
N GLU A 61 -9.30 27.86 -37.41
CA GLU A 61 -8.92 29.27 -37.25
C GLU A 61 -9.42 29.86 -35.93
N SER A 62 -10.63 29.51 -35.48
CA SER A 62 -11.17 29.92 -34.18
C SER A 62 -10.29 29.41 -33.03
N LEU A 63 -9.85 28.15 -33.09
CA LEU A 63 -8.97 27.57 -32.08
C LEU A 63 -7.58 28.24 -32.08
N LEU A 64 -7.05 28.62 -33.24
CA LEU A 64 -5.76 29.31 -33.34
C LEU A 64 -5.76 30.72 -32.75
N ASN A 65 -6.93 31.29 -32.44
CA ASN A 65 -7.06 32.58 -31.76
C ASN A 65 -6.79 32.51 -30.26
N ILE A 66 -6.87 31.33 -29.65
CA ILE A 66 -6.62 31.15 -28.22
C ILE A 66 -5.17 31.55 -27.89
N LYS A 67 -5.03 32.56 -27.05
CA LYS A 67 -3.76 33.02 -26.49
C LYS A 67 -3.56 32.41 -25.10
N ARG A 68 -2.30 32.45 -24.65
CA ARG A 68 -1.93 31.95 -23.32
C ARG A 68 -2.67 32.66 -22.19
N ASP A 69 -3.01 33.94 -22.36
CA ASP A 69 -3.73 34.73 -21.37
C ASP A 69 -5.24 34.46 -21.35
N ASP A 70 -5.77 33.80 -22.39
CA ASP A 70 -7.17 33.39 -22.44
C ASP A 70 -7.42 32.10 -21.64
N ILE A 71 -6.36 31.39 -21.23
CA ILE A 71 -6.42 30.09 -20.53
C ILE A 71 -6.32 30.32 -19.01
N GLU A 72 -7.26 29.75 -18.26
CA GLU A 72 -7.25 29.71 -16.79
C GLU A 72 -6.46 28.52 -16.26
N SER A 73 -6.67 27.34 -16.85
CA SER A 73 -5.97 26.12 -16.48
C SER A 73 -5.89 25.13 -17.64
N VAL A 74 -4.90 24.24 -17.54
CA VAL A 74 -4.76 23.08 -18.41
C VAL A 74 -4.71 21.84 -17.54
N THR A 75 -5.61 20.91 -17.81
CA THR A 75 -5.71 19.64 -17.08
C THR A 75 -5.57 18.48 -18.06
N ILE A 76 -4.92 17.41 -17.61
CA ILE A 76 -4.85 16.14 -18.33
C ILE A 76 -5.60 15.10 -17.51
N LEU A 77 -6.57 14.43 -18.14
CA LEU A 77 -7.45 13.45 -17.50
C LEU A 77 -7.28 12.09 -18.18
N SER A 78 -7.27 10.99 -17.43
CA SER A 78 -7.26 9.65 -18.02
C SER A 78 -7.91 8.68 -17.05
N GLY A 79 -9.03 8.11 -17.43
CA GLY A 79 -9.85 7.31 -16.53
C GLY A 79 -10.70 6.32 -17.31
N GLU A 80 -11.45 5.56 -16.55
CA GLU A 80 -12.39 4.58 -17.08
C GLU A 80 -13.77 4.88 -16.51
N TYR A 81 -14.78 4.68 -17.34
CA TYR A 81 -16.17 4.79 -16.94
C TYR A 81 -16.47 3.75 -15.84
N ILE A 82 -17.16 4.19 -14.79
CA ILE A 82 -17.67 3.29 -13.77
C ILE A 82 -19.14 3.02 -14.10
N PRO A 83 -19.52 1.76 -14.40
CA PRO A 83 -20.92 1.39 -14.59
C PRO A 83 -21.75 1.62 -13.33
N ASP A 84 -23.04 1.95 -13.50
CA ASP A 84 -24.00 2.04 -12.40
C ASP A 84 -24.17 0.69 -11.69
N ASP A 85 -24.66 0.75 -10.43
CA ASP A 85 -24.72 -0.31 -9.40
C ASP A 85 -25.22 -1.72 -9.84
N GLU A 86 -25.88 -1.88 -10.99
CA GLU A 86 -26.38 -3.17 -11.49
C GLU A 86 -25.30 -4.01 -12.23
N GLU A 87 -24.13 -3.44 -12.56
CA GLU A 87 -23.01 -4.12 -13.25
C GLU A 87 -21.79 -4.42 -12.35
N GLU A 88 -21.91 -4.25 -11.02
CA GLU A 88 -20.80 -4.41 -10.03
C GLU A 88 -20.04 -5.75 -10.13
N ALA A 89 -20.70 -6.82 -10.57
CA ALA A 89 -20.10 -8.17 -10.62
C ALA A 89 -18.98 -8.31 -11.65
N ASP A 90 -18.97 -7.50 -12.72
CA ASP A 90 -17.93 -7.49 -13.76
C ASP A 90 -16.91 -6.35 -13.59
N MET A 91 -17.18 -5.37 -12.71
CA MET A 91 -16.31 -4.21 -12.46
C MET A 91 -14.89 -4.61 -12.01
N TYR A 92 -14.76 -5.67 -11.19
CA TYR A 92 -13.47 -6.17 -10.72
C TYR A 92 -12.65 -6.93 -11.78
N LYS A 93 -13.19 -7.13 -13.00
CA LYS A 93 -12.45 -7.73 -14.12
C LYS A 93 -11.59 -6.72 -14.87
N HIS A 94 -11.88 -5.44 -14.74
CA HIS A 94 -11.26 -4.38 -15.56
C HIS A 94 -10.57 -3.28 -14.77
N CYS A 95 -10.55 -3.33 -13.43
CA CYS A 95 -9.89 -2.31 -12.62
C CYS A 95 -8.42 -2.13 -13.02
N ARG A 96 -8.09 -0.95 -13.54
CA ARG A 96 -6.72 -0.56 -13.88
C ARG A 96 -6.02 0.02 -12.65
N PRO A 97 -4.69 -0.14 -12.50
CA PRO A 97 -3.93 0.41 -11.38
C PRO A 97 -3.70 1.92 -11.56
N ILE A 98 -4.78 2.70 -11.60
CA ILE A 98 -4.79 4.13 -11.94
C ILE A 98 -3.96 4.94 -10.93
N THR A 99 -4.06 4.65 -9.63
CA THR A 99 -3.27 5.35 -8.60
C THR A 99 -1.77 5.16 -8.85
N TYR A 100 -1.34 3.95 -9.22
CA TYR A 100 0.07 3.66 -9.54
C TYR A 100 0.49 4.33 -10.86
N ILE A 101 -0.33 4.22 -11.90
CA ILE A 101 -0.10 4.87 -13.21
C ILE A 101 0.06 6.38 -13.04
N THR A 102 -0.83 7.01 -12.27
CA THR A 102 -0.79 8.45 -11.97
C THR A 102 0.56 8.84 -11.39
N ALA A 103 1.03 8.09 -10.40
CA ALA A 103 2.30 8.36 -9.73
C ALA A 103 3.52 8.10 -10.63
N GLU A 104 3.50 7.06 -11.47
CA GLU A 104 4.59 6.77 -12.40
C GLU A 104 4.66 7.83 -13.52
N ILE A 105 3.52 8.26 -14.09
CA ILE A 105 3.49 9.35 -15.07
C ILE A 105 4.01 10.64 -14.44
N PHE A 106 3.52 11.00 -13.25
CA PHE A 106 3.99 12.18 -12.51
C PHE A 106 5.52 12.16 -12.33
N LYS A 107 6.07 11.01 -11.94
CA LYS A 107 7.49 10.83 -11.74
C LYS A 107 8.28 11.01 -13.04
N GLN A 108 7.87 10.35 -14.12
CA GLN A 108 8.58 10.44 -15.41
C GLN A 108 8.54 11.86 -15.97
N ILE A 109 7.39 12.53 -15.91
CA ILE A 109 7.25 13.93 -16.33
C ILE A 109 8.17 14.84 -15.51
N ASN A 110 8.23 14.69 -14.18
CA ASN A 110 9.09 15.55 -13.37
C ASN A 110 10.60 15.32 -13.56
N ILE A 111 11.01 14.18 -14.12
CA ILE A 111 12.41 13.94 -14.48
C ILE A 111 12.79 14.78 -15.71
N ASP A 112 11.94 14.75 -16.74
CA ASP A 112 12.23 15.40 -18.04
C ASP A 112 11.76 16.87 -18.09
N PHE A 113 10.72 17.21 -17.34
CA PHE A 113 10.09 18.53 -17.26
C PHE A 113 9.81 18.91 -15.80
N PRO A 114 10.84 19.31 -15.03
CA PRO A 114 10.68 19.68 -13.63
C PRO A 114 9.63 20.77 -13.42
N CYS A 115 8.74 20.58 -12.45
CA CYS A 115 7.65 21.51 -12.12
C CYS A 115 6.57 21.68 -13.21
N ALA A 116 6.53 20.81 -14.22
CA ALA A 116 5.47 20.84 -15.24
C ALA A 116 4.09 20.45 -14.69
N ILE A 117 4.04 19.58 -13.68
CA ILE A 117 2.81 19.19 -13.01
C ILE A 117 2.71 19.91 -11.67
N LEU A 118 1.67 20.74 -11.51
CA LEU A 118 1.37 21.44 -10.24
C LEU A 118 0.71 20.50 -9.24
N SER A 119 -0.16 19.61 -9.70
CA SER A 119 -0.85 18.63 -8.88
C SER A 119 -1.16 17.37 -9.70
N SER A 120 -1.17 16.22 -9.01
CA SER A 120 -1.55 14.93 -9.58
C SER A 120 -2.37 14.16 -8.55
N LYS A 121 -3.58 13.73 -8.92
CA LYS A 121 -4.48 12.97 -8.05
C LYS A 121 -5.24 11.92 -8.83
N THR A 122 -5.84 10.99 -8.10
CA THR A 122 -6.75 9.98 -8.65
C THR A 122 -8.10 10.23 -8.01
N GLU A 123 -9.11 10.54 -8.81
CA GLU A 123 -10.43 10.92 -8.33
C GLU A 123 -11.50 10.69 -9.39
N TYR A 124 -12.74 10.92 -8.99
CA TYR A 124 -13.91 10.96 -9.87
C TYR A 124 -14.02 12.31 -10.58
N TYR A 125 -14.31 12.31 -11.88
CA TYR A 125 -14.65 13.51 -12.63
C TYR A 125 -15.74 13.23 -13.67
N CYS A 126 -16.59 14.24 -13.90
CA CYS A 126 -17.70 14.14 -14.86
C CYS A 126 -17.21 14.47 -16.28
N VAL A 127 -17.47 13.57 -17.22
CA VAL A 127 -17.05 13.72 -18.63
C VAL A 127 -18.16 14.32 -19.49
N ASP A 128 -19.43 14.14 -19.15
CA ASP A 128 -20.54 14.71 -19.92
C ASP A 128 -20.92 16.13 -19.45
N GLU A 129 -21.69 16.85 -20.28
CA GLU A 129 -22.29 18.14 -19.98
C GLU A 129 -23.82 18.02 -20.07
N CYS A 130 -24.43 17.17 -19.22
CA CYS A 130 -25.86 16.90 -19.30
C CYS A 130 -26.62 17.37 -18.06
N THR A 131 -27.62 18.25 -18.26
CA THR A 131 -28.53 18.74 -17.21
C THR A 131 -29.68 17.77 -16.91
N MET A 132 -29.82 16.68 -17.67
CA MET A 132 -31.01 15.81 -17.71
C MET A 132 -30.72 14.29 -17.71
N CYS A 133 -29.45 13.86 -17.62
CA CYS A 133 -29.05 12.45 -17.55
C CYS A 133 -28.22 12.20 -16.28
N PRO A 134 -28.15 10.94 -15.77
CA PRO A 134 -27.15 10.62 -14.76
C PRO A 134 -25.76 10.97 -15.33
N GLU A 135 -25.03 11.79 -14.58
CA GLU A 135 -23.72 12.29 -14.97
C GLU A 135 -22.79 11.11 -15.30
N VAL A 136 -22.14 11.14 -16.48
CA VAL A 136 -21.14 10.12 -16.84
C VAL A 136 -19.88 10.43 -16.03
N TRP A 137 -19.63 9.65 -14.98
CA TRP A 137 -18.45 9.76 -14.15
C TRP A 137 -17.37 8.78 -14.58
N GLU A 138 -16.15 9.29 -14.72
CA GLU A 138 -14.94 8.47 -14.82
C GLU A 138 -14.18 8.52 -13.49
N TYR A 139 -13.53 7.42 -13.14
CA TYR A 139 -12.49 7.40 -12.12
C TYR A 139 -11.13 7.31 -12.80
N GLY A 140 -10.26 8.27 -12.50
CA GLY A 140 -9.08 8.46 -13.33
C GLY A 140 -7.99 9.32 -12.72
N SER A 141 -6.88 9.38 -13.45
CA SER A 141 -5.74 10.27 -13.23
C SER A 141 -6.11 11.70 -13.60
N VAL A 142 -5.80 12.65 -12.73
CA VAL A 142 -5.99 14.09 -12.95
C VAL A 142 -4.66 14.81 -12.74
N PHE A 143 -4.15 15.48 -13.77
CA PHE A 143 -2.93 16.26 -13.71
C PHE A 143 -3.20 17.72 -14.05
N THR A 144 -2.83 18.66 -13.17
CA THR A 144 -2.88 20.09 -13.48
C THR A 144 -1.51 20.57 -13.96
N ILE A 145 -1.45 21.18 -15.14
CA ILE A 145 -0.21 21.61 -15.78
C ILE A 145 0.16 23.03 -15.39
N GLY A 146 1.44 23.25 -15.08
CA GLY A 146 2.01 24.55 -14.76
C GLY A 146 1.93 25.52 -15.92
N LYS A 147 1.61 26.79 -15.63
CA LYS A 147 1.41 27.84 -16.64
C LYS A 147 2.59 27.99 -17.60
N ASP A 148 3.81 27.73 -17.14
CA ASP A 148 5.05 27.82 -17.93
C ASP A 148 5.22 26.71 -18.98
N TYR A 149 4.36 25.70 -18.94
CA TYR A 149 4.41 24.57 -19.84
C TYR A 149 3.21 24.46 -20.79
N TRP A 150 2.22 25.37 -20.69
CA TRP A 150 1.02 25.33 -21.55
C TRP A 150 1.34 25.44 -23.05
N ASP A 151 2.45 26.09 -23.41
CA ASP A 151 2.91 26.20 -24.80
C ASP A 151 4.07 25.26 -25.16
N ASN A 152 4.38 24.29 -24.30
CA ASN A 152 5.45 23.31 -24.52
C ASN A 152 4.92 22.05 -25.23
N ILE A 153 5.07 21.99 -26.56
CA ILE A 153 4.62 20.85 -27.37
C ILE A 153 5.31 19.52 -27.00
N GLU A 154 6.57 19.55 -26.56
CA GLU A 154 7.31 18.33 -26.23
C GLU A 154 6.78 17.67 -24.95
N LEU A 155 6.25 18.46 -24.01
CA LEU A 155 5.56 17.93 -22.84
C LEU A 155 4.34 17.10 -23.24
N TYR A 156 3.47 17.62 -24.11
CA TYR A 156 2.26 16.90 -24.55
C TYR A 156 2.61 15.63 -25.34
N LYS A 157 3.62 15.70 -26.23
CA LYS A 157 4.14 14.50 -26.91
C LYS A 157 4.67 13.45 -25.91
N HIS A 158 5.27 13.90 -24.82
CA HIS A 158 5.76 13.02 -23.77
C HIS A 158 4.60 12.36 -23.02
N PHE A 159 3.54 13.10 -22.67
CA PHE A 159 2.32 12.52 -22.10
C PHE A 159 1.73 11.43 -22.98
N THR A 160 1.57 11.65 -24.30
CA THR A 160 1.07 10.63 -25.23
C THR A 160 1.86 9.33 -25.14
N LYS A 161 3.20 9.41 -25.21
CA LYS A 161 4.07 8.23 -25.09
C LYS A 161 3.96 7.53 -23.74
N LEU A 162 3.73 8.28 -22.65
CA LEU A 162 3.58 7.70 -21.32
C LEU A 162 2.23 7.00 -21.17
N PHE A 163 1.14 7.60 -21.65
CA PHE A 163 -0.19 6.98 -21.62
C PHE A 163 -0.29 5.76 -22.53
N GLU A 164 0.37 5.73 -23.70
CA GLU A 164 0.50 4.53 -24.54
C GLU A 164 1.23 3.37 -23.83
N LYS A 165 2.21 3.68 -22.97
CA LYS A 165 2.90 2.66 -22.18
C LYS A 165 2.04 2.21 -21.00
N ALA A 166 1.45 3.16 -20.28
CA ALA A 166 0.53 2.89 -19.16
C ALA A 166 -0.70 2.10 -19.63
N SER A 167 -1.13 2.35 -20.87
CA SER A 167 -1.66 1.39 -21.85
C SER A 167 -1.82 -0.05 -21.38
N LYS A 168 -0.64 -0.62 -21.16
CA LYS A 168 -0.37 -2.05 -21.09
C LYS A 168 -0.27 -2.55 -19.65
N ILE A 169 -0.40 -1.66 -18.67
CA ILE A 169 -0.36 -2.00 -17.25
C ILE A 169 -1.79 -2.35 -16.82
N GLY A 170 -2.07 -3.65 -16.69
CA GLY A 170 -3.33 -4.16 -16.15
C GLY A 170 -3.20 -4.58 -14.68
N ALA A 171 -4.32 -4.87 -14.03
CA ALA A 171 -4.33 -5.52 -12.71
C ALA A 171 -4.08 -7.05 -12.84
N PRO A 172 -3.47 -7.68 -11.83
CA PRO A 172 -3.32 -9.14 -11.81
C PRO A 172 -4.69 -9.82 -11.73
N GLN A 173 -4.85 -10.91 -12.49
CA GLN A 173 -6.09 -11.71 -12.54
C GLN A 173 -6.52 -12.29 -11.20
N PHE A 174 -5.66 -12.28 -10.18
CA PHE A 174 -5.99 -12.87 -8.90
C PHE A 174 -6.82 -11.95 -7.99
N TYR A 175 -6.98 -10.66 -8.33
CA TYR A 175 -7.84 -9.73 -7.59
C TYR A 175 -9.35 -9.86 -7.91
N HIS A 176 -9.77 -10.84 -8.70
CA HIS A 176 -11.18 -11.03 -9.00
C HIS A 176 -11.94 -11.49 -7.74
N THR A 177 -12.70 -10.57 -7.16
CA THR A 177 -13.62 -10.82 -6.03
C THR A 177 -15.05 -10.51 -6.46
N PRO A 178 -16.04 -11.33 -6.08
CA PRO A 178 -17.45 -11.02 -6.33
C PRO A 178 -18.00 -9.95 -5.39
N ASN A 179 -17.30 -9.63 -4.29
CA ASN A 179 -17.76 -8.69 -3.28
C ASN A 179 -16.79 -7.52 -3.12
N ARG A 180 -17.34 -6.33 -2.86
CA ARG A 180 -16.57 -5.14 -2.51
C ARG A 180 -15.71 -5.37 -1.25
N PRO A 181 -14.44 -4.94 -1.24
CA PRO A 181 -13.61 -4.97 -0.05
C PRO A 181 -14.30 -4.30 1.15
N LYS A 182 -14.16 -4.89 2.34
CA LYS A 182 -14.68 -4.30 3.58
C LYS A 182 -13.55 -3.68 4.38
N ASP A 183 -13.55 -2.35 4.50
CA ASP A 183 -12.59 -1.63 5.34
C ASP A 183 -13.11 -1.51 6.79
N SER A 184 -12.27 -1.84 7.77
CA SER A 184 -12.60 -1.66 9.19
C SER A 184 -12.52 -0.20 9.63
N TYR A 185 -11.83 0.65 8.86
CA TYR A 185 -11.47 2.03 9.16
C TYR A 185 -10.66 2.17 10.46
N GLU A 186 -9.91 1.15 10.83
CA GLU A 186 -9.03 1.14 11.99
C GLU A 186 -7.60 1.54 11.59
N ILE A 187 -7.07 2.60 12.23
CA ILE A 187 -5.69 3.04 12.02
C ILE A 187 -4.80 2.58 13.17
N LYS A 188 -4.00 1.54 12.89
CA LYS A 188 -2.90 1.09 13.76
C LYS A 188 -1.59 1.79 13.40
N VAL A 189 -0.78 2.08 14.42
CA VAL A 189 0.51 2.74 14.28
C VAL A 189 1.48 2.19 15.32
N LEU A 190 2.63 1.69 14.87
CA LEU A 190 3.70 1.23 15.75
C LEU A 190 4.39 2.39 16.46
N SER A 191 4.87 2.12 17.68
CA SER A 191 5.62 3.11 18.44
C SER A 191 6.87 3.57 17.69
N SER A 192 7.19 4.86 17.78
CA SER A 192 8.32 5.45 17.06
C SER A 192 9.56 5.46 17.94
N ASN A 193 10.61 4.74 17.53
CA ASN A 193 11.90 4.77 18.20
C ASN A 193 13.06 4.58 17.22
N THR A 194 13.93 5.59 17.12
CA THR A 194 15.10 5.55 16.21
C THR A 194 16.01 4.36 16.42
N LYS A 195 16.00 3.72 17.59
CA LYS A 195 16.92 2.61 17.90
C LYS A 195 16.45 1.27 17.31
N ALA A 196 15.16 1.10 17.01
CA ALA A 196 14.62 -0.15 16.48
C ALA A 196 14.85 -0.27 14.95
N ARG A 197 16.09 -0.15 14.47
CA ARG A 197 16.40 -0.04 13.03
C ARG A 197 16.45 -1.37 12.29
N ARG A 198 16.77 -2.45 12.99
CA ARG A 198 17.14 -3.75 12.38
C ARG A 198 16.13 -4.85 12.71
N LEU A 199 15.42 -5.35 11.71
CA LEU A 199 14.44 -6.43 11.91
C LEU A 199 15.10 -7.74 12.37
N GLY A 200 16.39 -7.94 12.07
CA GLY A 200 17.15 -9.10 12.54
C GLY A 200 17.16 -9.28 14.06
N TYR A 201 17.01 -8.20 14.85
CA TYR A 201 16.88 -8.34 16.30
C TYR A 201 15.57 -9.00 16.73
N LEU A 202 14.50 -8.92 15.95
CA LEU A 202 13.27 -9.66 16.24
C LEU A 202 13.51 -11.18 16.14
N LYS A 203 14.31 -11.62 15.16
CA LYS A 203 14.75 -13.03 15.05
C LYS A 203 15.55 -13.46 16.28
N ILE A 204 16.49 -12.61 16.71
CA ILE A 204 17.31 -12.86 17.90
C ILE A 204 16.45 -12.92 19.18
N ILE A 205 15.41 -12.06 19.31
CA ILE A 205 14.45 -12.15 20.42
C ILE A 205 13.75 -13.51 20.42
N LEU A 206 13.26 -13.96 19.26
CA LEU A 206 12.55 -15.23 19.15
C LEU A 206 13.46 -16.43 19.47
N ASP A 207 14.73 -16.37 19.09
CA ASP A 207 15.74 -17.38 19.47
C ASP A 207 16.07 -17.34 20.96
N MET A 208 16.14 -16.16 21.57
CA MET A 208 16.30 -16.02 23.02
C MET A 208 15.18 -16.74 23.78
N PHE A 209 13.93 -16.61 23.31
CA PHE A 209 12.80 -17.28 23.95
C PHE A 209 12.74 -18.79 23.73
N LYS A 210 13.47 -19.36 22.77
CA LYS A 210 13.70 -20.81 22.69
C LYS A 210 14.59 -21.28 23.85
N ALA A 211 15.66 -20.54 24.14
CA ALA A 211 16.57 -20.83 25.24
C ALA A 211 15.97 -20.50 26.62
N TYR A 212 15.17 -19.44 26.70
CA TYR A 212 14.57 -18.94 27.93
C TYR A 212 13.06 -18.71 27.74
N PRO A 213 12.22 -19.74 27.87
CA PRO A 213 10.79 -19.65 27.58
C PRO A 213 10.01 -18.63 28.42
N LYS A 214 10.52 -18.30 29.62
CA LYS A 214 9.95 -17.31 30.53
C LYS A 214 11.05 -16.39 31.03
N ILE A 215 10.84 -15.08 30.92
CA ILE A 215 11.80 -14.06 31.37
C ILE A 215 11.05 -13.01 32.16
N SER A 216 11.55 -12.64 33.34
CA SER A 216 10.93 -11.62 34.18
C SER A 216 10.85 -10.26 33.47
N ILE A 217 9.74 -9.54 33.62
CA ILE A 217 9.52 -8.21 33.02
C ILE A 217 10.62 -7.22 33.42
N THR A 218 11.15 -7.32 34.64
CA THR A 218 12.20 -6.40 35.11
C THR A 218 13.58 -6.71 34.52
N HIS A 219 13.78 -7.91 33.97
CA HIS A 219 15.08 -8.38 33.50
C HIS A 219 15.17 -8.55 31.98
N ILE A 220 14.04 -8.52 31.26
CA ILE A 220 13.98 -8.81 29.82
C ILE A 220 14.96 -7.97 28.99
N ASN A 221 15.04 -6.67 29.26
CA ASN A 221 15.88 -5.76 28.49
C ASN A 221 17.37 -6.08 28.69
N ALA A 222 17.82 -6.17 29.95
CA ALA A 222 19.21 -6.46 30.26
C ALA A 222 19.62 -7.85 29.76
N LYS A 223 18.73 -8.85 29.90
CA LYS A 223 18.95 -10.20 29.41
C LYS A 223 19.04 -10.25 27.88
N PHE A 224 18.22 -9.46 27.18
CA PHE A 224 18.30 -9.35 25.73
C PHE A 224 19.60 -8.68 25.27
N GLU A 225 20.06 -7.61 25.93
CA GLU A 225 21.36 -7.00 25.61
C GLU A 225 22.52 -8.00 25.74
N GLU A 226 22.51 -8.83 26.79
CA GLU A 226 23.49 -9.89 26.97
C GLU A 226 23.39 -10.97 25.88
N PHE A 227 22.18 -11.42 25.56
CA PHE A 227 21.96 -12.43 24.53
C PHE A 227 22.34 -11.94 23.13
N ALA A 228 21.98 -10.71 22.79
CA ALA A 228 22.24 -10.07 21.51
C ALA A 228 23.73 -9.81 21.26
N GLY A 229 24.54 -9.67 22.32
CA GLY A 229 25.98 -9.46 22.22
C GLY A 229 26.72 -10.54 21.42
N LYS A 230 26.19 -11.77 21.36
CA LYS A 230 26.72 -12.88 20.56
C LYS A 230 26.62 -12.67 19.05
N TYR A 231 25.76 -11.75 18.61
CA TYR A 231 25.47 -11.48 17.21
C TYR A 231 26.10 -10.18 16.69
N ARG A 232 26.96 -9.55 17.50
CA ARG A 232 27.60 -8.28 17.16
C ARG A 232 28.37 -8.33 15.83
N ASP A 233 29.20 -9.35 15.66
CA ASP A 233 30.05 -9.49 14.49
C ASP A 233 29.22 -9.66 13.20
N PHE A 234 28.07 -10.32 13.29
CA PHE A 234 27.12 -10.41 12.19
C PHE A 234 26.58 -9.04 11.76
N LEU A 235 26.32 -8.11 12.70
CA LEU A 235 25.89 -6.75 12.35
C LEU A 235 27.02 -5.94 11.73
N LEU A 236 28.26 -6.11 12.20
CA LEU A 236 29.42 -5.41 11.65
C LEU A 236 29.68 -5.79 10.19
N CYS A 237 29.45 -7.05 9.84
CA CYS A 237 29.57 -7.56 8.47
C CYS A 237 28.29 -7.34 7.63
N TYR A 238 27.24 -6.73 8.19
CA TYR A 238 26.00 -6.46 7.46
C TYR A 238 26.10 -5.17 6.64
N LYS A 239 25.32 -5.10 5.55
CA LYS A 239 25.25 -3.93 4.64
C LYS A 239 24.93 -2.59 5.33
N ASN A 240 24.46 -2.58 6.58
CA ASN A 240 24.36 -1.37 7.39
C ASN A 240 24.53 -1.69 8.89
N ASN A 241 25.69 -1.35 9.44
CA ASN A 241 26.09 -1.66 10.81
C ASN A 241 25.45 -0.76 11.89
N LYS A 242 24.55 0.18 11.54
CA LYS A 242 23.85 1.03 12.51
C LYS A 242 22.73 0.25 13.22
N GLY A 243 22.37 0.71 14.43
CA GLY A 243 21.26 0.16 15.22
C GLY A 243 21.68 -0.93 16.21
N GLU A 244 22.94 -0.97 16.59
CA GLU A 244 23.49 -1.95 17.52
C GLU A 244 22.80 -1.91 18.90
N VAL A 245 22.38 -3.08 19.38
CA VAL A 245 21.97 -3.31 20.77
C VAL A 245 23.24 -3.57 21.60
N VAL A 246 23.52 -2.67 22.54
CA VAL A 246 24.74 -2.68 23.36
C VAL A 246 24.39 -2.85 24.84
N ARG A 247 25.27 -3.48 25.60
CA ARG A 247 25.05 -3.63 27.05
C ARG A 247 25.05 -2.26 27.73
N THR A 248 23.99 -1.96 28.45
CA THR A 248 23.81 -0.75 29.25
C THR A 248 23.51 -1.09 30.70
N LYS A 249 23.61 -0.11 31.60
CA LYS A 249 23.29 -0.32 33.03
C LYS A 249 21.81 -0.65 33.26
N THR A 250 20.91 -0.20 32.38
CA THR A 250 19.46 -0.23 32.60
C THR A 250 18.69 -0.98 31.51
N GLY A 251 19.35 -1.59 30.52
CA GLY A 251 18.68 -2.25 29.39
C GLY A 251 18.11 -1.30 28.33
N ASN A 252 18.54 -0.04 28.31
CA ASN A 252 17.90 1.00 27.49
C ASN A 252 18.13 0.85 25.98
N SER A 253 19.11 0.05 25.54
CA SER A 253 19.31 -0.19 24.11
C SER A 253 18.39 -1.27 23.56
N ALA A 254 18.05 -2.27 24.38
CA ALA A 254 17.14 -3.37 24.05
C ALA A 254 15.66 -2.97 24.09
N LYS A 255 15.29 -2.07 25.01
CA LYS A 255 13.89 -1.70 25.29
C LYS A 255 13.06 -1.43 24.01
N PRO A 256 13.54 -0.67 23.01
CA PRO A 256 12.77 -0.39 21.79
C PRO A 256 12.43 -1.64 20.97
N TYR A 257 13.32 -2.63 20.94
CA TYR A 257 13.09 -3.90 20.25
C TYR A 257 12.14 -4.81 21.02
N ILE A 258 12.20 -4.81 22.35
CA ILE A 258 11.24 -5.54 23.18
C ILE A 258 9.83 -4.95 23.03
N GLU A 259 9.70 -3.62 23.03
CA GLU A 259 8.42 -2.94 22.79
C GLU A 259 7.88 -3.23 21.38
N LEU A 260 8.73 -3.16 20.35
CA LEU A 260 8.34 -3.51 18.98
C LEU A 260 7.89 -4.97 18.86
N ALA A 261 8.63 -5.91 19.45
CA ALA A 261 8.27 -7.33 19.43
C ALA A 261 6.96 -7.61 20.16
N GLU A 262 6.67 -6.86 21.23
CA GLU A 262 5.40 -6.92 21.93
C GLU A 262 4.23 -6.40 21.08
N GLN A 263 4.41 -5.24 20.43
CA GLN A 263 3.40 -4.64 19.55
C GLN A 263 3.10 -5.51 18.32
N LEU A 264 4.10 -6.19 17.77
CA LEU A 264 3.94 -7.12 16.65
C LEU A 264 3.40 -8.50 17.06
N GLY A 265 3.03 -8.71 18.33
CA GLY A 265 2.49 -9.99 18.81
C GLY A 265 3.51 -11.14 18.88
N LEU A 266 4.80 -10.85 18.72
CA LEU A 266 5.89 -11.84 18.76
C LEU A 266 6.13 -12.33 20.19
N ILE A 267 6.01 -11.43 21.16
CA ILE A 267 6.10 -11.72 22.59
C ILE A 267 4.93 -11.05 23.31
N HIS A 268 4.60 -11.53 24.51
CA HIS A 268 3.54 -10.91 25.32
C HIS A 268 3.81 -11.08 26.80
N LYS A 269 3.21 -10.20 27.61
CA LYS A 269 3.31 -10.25 29.07
C LYS A 269 2.23 -11.17 29.66
N ILE A 270 2.65 -12.11 30.50
CA ILE A 270 1.78 -12.88 31.39
C ILE A 270 2.33 -12.71 32.81
N VAL A 271 1.51 -12.17 33.72
CA VAL A 271 1.73 -12.09 35.18
C VAL A 271 3.21 -12.12 35.60
N GLY A 272 3.90 -10.98 35.47
CA GLY A 272 5.30 -10.81 35.92
C GLY A 272 6.39 -11.29 34.95
N TYR A 273 6.03 -11.96 33.85
CA TYR A 273 6.97 -12.50 32.86
C TYR A 273 6.57 -12.14 31.43
N TYR A 274 7.55 -12.11 30.53
CA TYR A 274 7.35 -12.22 29.09
C TYR A 274 7.44 -13.68 28.64
N THR A 275 6.65 -14.03 27.64
CA THR A 275 6.68 -15.31 26.92
C THR A 275 6.41 -15.10 25.43
N LEU A 276 6.62 -16.14 24.60
CA LEU A 276 6.28 -16.08 23.17
C LEU A 276 4.79 -15.80 22.95
N GLY A 277 4.50 -14.78 22.15
CA GLY A 277 3.17 -14.46 21.65
C GLY A 277 2.71 -15.43 20.57
N LYS A 278 1.49 -15.21 20.06
CA LYS A 278 0.86 -16.07 19.05
C LYS A 278 1.72 -16.14 17.78
N ASP A 279 2.14 -14.98 17.26
CA ASP A 279 2.95 -14.88 16.04
C ASP A 279 4.38 -15.38 16.26
N GLY A 280 4.97 -15.12 17.43
CA GLY A 280 6.30 -15.62 17.76
C GLY A 280 6.38 -17.15 17.82
N LYS A 281 5.33 -17.81 18.33
CA LYS A 281 5.22 -19.28 18.28
C LYS A 281 5.15 -19.78 16.84
N VAL A 282 4.28 -19.19 16.02
CA VAL A 282 4.11 -19.58 14.61
C VAL A 282 5.42 -19.41 13.83
N TYR A 283 6.10 -18.27 13.98
CA TYR A 283 7.39 -18.04 13.33
C TYR A 283 8.43 -19.11 13.70
N ASN A 284 8.56 -19.41 15.00
CA ASN A 284 9.54 -20.39 15.47
C ASN A 284 9.25 -21.80 14.93
N GLU A 285 7.98 -22.22 14.90
CA GLU A 285 7.59 -23.52 14.37
C GLU A 285 7.87 -23.62 12.86
N ILE A 286 7.49 -22.61 12.07
CA ILE A 286 7.75 -22.61 10.61
C ILE A 286 9.25 -22.66 10.34
N ARG A 287 10.03 -21.78 11.00
CA ARG A 287 11.48 -21.71 10.81
C ARG A 287 12.16 -23.06 11.10
N GLN A 288 11.71 -23.76 12.14
CA GLN A 288 12.19 -25.11 12.46
C GLN A 288 11.83 -26.12 11.37
N HIS A 289 10.59 -26.11 10.88
CA HIS A 289 10.14 -27.05 9.84
C HIS A 289 10.79 -26.80 8.47
N LEU A 290 11.16 -25.57 8.17
CA LEU A 290 11.90 -25.19 6.95
C LEU A 290 13.42 -25.42 7.07
N SER A 291 13.91 -25.88 8.24
CA SER A 291 15.34 -26.13 8.48
C SER A 291 16.24 -24.94 8.14
N LEU A 292 15.74 -23.72 8.39
CA LEU A 292 16.48 -22.47 8.14
C LEU A 292 17.57 -22.28 9.21
N ASN A 293 18.75 -22.85 8.95
CA ASN A 293 19.94 -22.83 9.81
C ASN A 293 20.72 -21.50 9.77
N ASP A 294 21.60 -21.35 10.76
CA ASP A 294 22.53 -20.25 11.11
C ASP A 294 23.10 -19.42 9.93
N GLN A 295 22.27 -18.55 9.37
CA GLN A 295 22.70 -17.41 8.60
C GLN A 295 22.73 -16.16 9.49
N ASN A 296 23.47 -15.15 9.04
CA ASN A 296 23.47 -13.83 9.66
C ASN A 296 22.02 -13.38 9.93
N PRO A 297 21.60 -13.16 11.19
CA PRO A 297 20.20 -12.86 11.51
C PRO A 297 19.71 -11.54 10.88
N PHE A 298 20.62 -10.64 10.50
CA PHE A 298 20.30 -9.38 9.84
C PHE A 298 20.04 -9.53 8.34
N MET A 299 20.41 -10.66 7.74
CA MET A 299 20.00 -11.03 6.39
C MET A 299 18.65 -11.75 6.49
N LEU A 300 17.61 -11.10 5.98
CA LEU A 300 16.26 -11.65 5.94
C LEU A 300 16.13 -12.53 4.70
N ASN A 301 15.75 -13.79 4.89
CA ASN A 301 15.37 -14.66 3.76
C ASN A 301 13.92 -14.38 3.32
N ASP A 302 13.47 -15.04 2.25
CA ASP A 302 12.13 -14.81 1.71
C ASP A 302 11.01 -15.07 2.73
N PHE A 303 11.16 -16.10 3.60
CA PHE A 303 10.22 -16.34 4.69
C PHE A 303 10.21 -15.19 5.71
N ASP A 304 11.38 -14.70 6.11
CA ASP A 304 11.48 -13.56 7.01
C ASP A 304 10.82 -12.31 6.43
N VAL A 305 11.04 -12.05 5.13
CA VAL A 305 10.44 -10.91 4.41
C VAL A 305 8.92 -11.03 4.40
N VAL A 306 8.37 -12.17 3.96
CA VAL A 306 6.92 -12.42 3.93
C VAL A 306 6.31 -12.29 5.32
N PHE A 307 6.94 -12.86 6.34
CA PHE A 307 6.40 -12.84 7.69
C PHE A 307 6.40 -11.43 8.30
N PHE A 308 7.51 -10.70 8.21
CA PHE A 308 7.61 -9.37 8.82
C PHE A 308 6.84 -8.30 8.05
N ILE A 309 6.79 -8.34 6.71
CA ILE A 309 6.00 -7.35 5.96
C ILE A 309 4.51 -7.50 6.24
N GLU A 310 4.01 -8.73 6.44
CA GLU A 310 2.61 -8.95 6.83
C GLU A 310 2.30 -8.25 8.15
N LEU A 311 3.13 -8.49 9.19
CA LEU A 311 2.93 -7.90 10.51
C LEU A 311 3.05 -6.38 10.48
N LEU A 312 4.03 -5.86 9.75
CA LEU A 312 4.25 -4.42 9.61
C LEU A 312 3.10 -3.73 8.87
N LEU A 313 2.56 -4.33 7.80
CA LEU A 313 1.38 -3.79 7.13
C LEU A 313 0.15 -3.83 8.05
N LYS A 314 -0.06 -4.92 8.81
CA LYS A 314 -1.20 -5.01 9.75
C LYS A 314 -1.17 -3.92 10.84
N GLU A 315 0.02 -3.58 11.34
CA GLU A 315 0.17 -2.72 12.52
C GLU A 315 0.62 -1.28 12.21
N ASP A 316 1.03 -0.98 10.96
CA ASP A 316 1.67 0.30 10.62
C ASP A 316 1.44 0.77 9.17
N TYR A 317 0.35 0.30 8.56
CA TYR A 317 0.01 0.53 7.15
C TYR A 317 0.16 1.99 6.69
N LEU A 318 -0.52 2.92 7.37
CA LEU A 318 -0.57 4.34 6.99
C LEU A 318 0.83 4.92 6.78
N TYR A 319 1.77 4.63 7.68
CA TYR A 319 3.11 5.21 7.63
C TYR A 319 3.96 4.53 6.56
N LEU A 320 3.87 3.20 6.44
CA LEU A 320 4.60 2.46 5.41
C LEU A 320 4.11 2.83 4.01
N TYR A 321 2.81 2.88 3.80
CA TYR A 321 2.19 3.27 2.54
C TYR A 321 2.61 4.69 2.13
N THR A 322 2.59 5.64 3.07
CA THR A 322 3.01 7.03 2.81
C THR A 322 4.50 7.11 2.45
N ILE A 323 5.38 6.39 3.16
CA ILE A 323 6.81 6.33 2.82
C ILE A 323 7.01 5.76 1.41
N ILE A 324 6.38 4.62 1.11
CA ILE A 324 6.54 3.92 -0.16
C ILE A 324 6.07 4.79 -1.33
N THR A 325 4.89 5.41 -1.22
CA THR A 325 4.32 6.24 -2.29
C THR A 325 5.10 7.53 -2.52
N LEU A 326 5.57 8.21 -1.47
CA LEU A 326 6.46 9.37 -1.61
C LEU A 326 7.79 8.99 -2.29
N THR A 327 8.37 7.85 -1.88
CA THR A 327 9.60 7.32 -2.47
C THR A 327 9.40 6.89 -3.93
N HIS A 328 8.19 6.47 -4.30
CA HIS A 328 7.87 6.13 -5.69
C HIS A 328 7.83 7.37 -6.58
N LYS A 329 7.14 8.42 -6.13
CA LYS A 329 6.93 9.67 -6.89
C LYS A 329 8.22 10.45 -7.17
N ILE A 330 9.20 10.38 -6.27
CA ILE A 330 10.44 11.15 -6.38
C ILE A 330 11.61 10.21 -6.58
N ASN A 331 12.28 10.32 -7.72
CA ASN A 331 13.47 9.52 -7.97
C ASN A 331 14.59 9.94 -7.01
N ASN A 332 15.21 8.95 -6.36
CA ASN A 332 16.32 9.14 -5.44
C ASN A 332 16.06 10.21 -4.35
N ILE A 333 14.95 10.07 -3.63
CA ILE A 333 14.51 11.02 -2.60
C ILE A 333 15.54 11.13 -1.47
N SER A 334 15.86 12.36 -1.05
CA SER A 334 16.73 12.57 0.11
C SER A 334 15.97 12.37 1.42
N TYR A 335 16.65 11.88 2.45
CA TYR A 335 16.08 11.80 3.80
C TYR A 335 15.54 13.14 4.30
N LYS A 336 16.25 14.25 4.04
CA LYS A 336 15.83 15.60 4.43
C LYS A 336 14.51 15.99 3.76
N PHE A 337 14.36 15.69 2.47
CA PHE A 337 13.12 15.95 1.75
C PHE A 337 11.96 15.12 2.34
N MET A 338 12.17 13.82 2.59
CA MET A 338 11.17 12.96 3.24
C MET A 338 10.77 13.56 4.60
N GLN A 339 11.74 13.95 5.42
CA GLN A 339 11.49 14.53 6.74
C GLN A 339 10.62 15.79 6.69
N SER A 340 10.86 16.68 5.72
CA SER A 340 10.11 17.94 5.58
C SER A 340 8.70 17.77 5.01
N ASN A 341 8.44 16.73 4.22
CA ASN A 341 7.16 16.58 3.49
C ASN A 341 6.25 15.47 4.05
N PHE A 342 6.79 14.56 4.86
CA PHE A 342 6.04 13.39 5.33
C PHE A 342 4.81 13.73 6.16
N GLN A 343 4.89 14.74 7.05
CA GLN A 343 3.76 15.13 7.89
C GLN A 343 2.59 15.65 7.04
N ALA A 344 2.87 16.47 6.04
CA ALA A 344 1.85 17.00 5.13
C ALA A 344 1.18 15.87 4.34
N ALA A 345 1.97 14.94 3.80
CA ALA A 345 1.46 13.78 3.08
C ALA A 345 0.57 12.88 3.96
N LEU A 346 0.93 12.67 5.24
CA LEU A 346 0.08 11.91 6.17
C LEU A 346 -1.25 12.59 6.45
N LEU A 347 -1.23 13.91 6.63
CA LEU A 347 -2.45 14.69 6.89
C LEU A 347 -3.38 14.64 5.69
N GLU A 348 -2.85 14.81 4.48
CA GLU A 348 -3.60 14.67 3.23
C GLU A 348 -4.27 13.29 3.12
N GLN A 349 -3.55 12.19 3.40
CA GLN A 349 -4.15 10.85 3.42
C GLN A 349 -5.29 10.74 4.44
N CYS A 350 -5.08 11.23 5.66
CA CYS A 350 -6.10 11.15 6.72
C CYS A 350 -7.32 12.03 6.45
N GLU A 351 -7.15 13.17 5.77
CA GLU A 351 -8.24 14.04 5.36
C GLU A 351 -9.11 13.37 4.29
N LEU A 352 -8.48 12.73 3.29
CA LEU A 352 -9.19 11.92 2.28
C LEU A 352 -10.00 10.80 2.93
N TYR A 353 -9.44 10.09 3.92
CA TYR A 353 -10.17 9.05 4.66
C TYR A 353 -11.45 9.59 5.29
N ILE A 354 -11.40 10.82 5.82
CA ILE A 354 -12.58 11.43 6.44
C ILE A 354 -13.60 11.82 5.37
N GLU A 355 -13.17 12.44 4.27
CA GLU A 355 -14.07 12.84 3.19
C GLU A 355 -14.84 11.64 2.62
N GLU A 356 -14.14 10.53 2.36
CA GLU A 356 -14.72 9.30 1.82
C GLU A 356 -15.61 8.56 2.85
N ALA A 357 -15.24 8.59 4.14
CA ALA A 357 -16.00 7.91 5.20
C ALA A 357 -17.29 8.62 5.62
N LYS A 358 -17.42 9.94 5.39
CA LYS A 358 -18.50 10.79 5.94
C LYS A 358 -19.92 10.31 5.61
N SER A 359 -20.11 9.67 4.46
CA SER A 359 -21.42 9.26 3.95
C SER A 359 -21.86 7.88 4.45
N HIS A 360 -20.94 7.00 4.88
CA HIS A 360 -21.26 5.58 5.09
C HIS A 360 -20.70 4.97 6.39
N GLN A 361 -19.81 5.65 7.13
CA GLN A 361 -19.21 5.11 8.34
C GLN A 361 -19.80 5.70 9.64
N PRO A 362 -19.83 4.91 10.74
CA PRO A 362 -20.23 5.41 12.06
C PRO A 362 -19.33 6.55 12.55
N PHE A 363 -19.95 7.50 13.26
CA PHE A 363 -19.28 8.67 13.84
C PHE A 363 -18.03 8.33 14.67
N ASP A 364 -18.07 7.26 15.48
CA ASP A 364 -16.96 6.88 16.36
C ASP A 364 -15.68 6.54 15.58
N LYS A 365 -15.81 5.90 14.42
CA LYS A 365 -14.67 5.58 13.55
C LYS A 365 -14.06 6.85 12.97
N ILE A 366 -14.89 7.75 12.45
CA ILE A 366 -14.47 9.05 11.94
C ILE A 366 -13.78 9.87 13.04
N GLN A 367 -14.32 9.85 14.26
CA GLN A 367 -13.74 10.55 15.40
C GLN A 367 -12.35 10.01 15.79
N SER A 368 -12.13 8.70 15.66
CA SER A 368 -10.81 8.10 15.88
C SER A 368 -9.75 8.64 14.91
N ILE A 369 -10.12 8.83 13.63
CA ILE A 369 -9.26 9.40 12.59
C ILE A 369 -9.02 10.90 12.87
N LYS A 370 -10.05 11.66 13.22
CA LYS A 370 -9.91 13.07 13.62
C LYS A 370 -8.95 13.26 14.81
N ASN A 371 -9.06 12.39 15.82
CA ASN A 371 -8.15 12.40 16.96
C ASN A 371 -6.70 12.11 16.53
N ARG A 372 -6.50 11.26 15.51
CA ARG A 372 -5.18 11.00 14.92
C ARG A 372 -4.63 12.23 14.19
N ILE A 373 -5.43 12.87 13.33
CA ILE A 373 -5.07 14.12 12.66
C ILE A 373 -4.61 15.17 13.67
N HIS A 374 -5.40 15.39 14.72
CA HIS A 374 -5.07 16.36 15.77
C HIS A 374 -3.73 16.02 16.45
N ARG A 375 -3.44 14.74 16.69
CA ARG A 375 -2.13 14.33 17.25
C ARG A 375 -0.99 14.58 16.27
N ILE A 376 -1.17 14.32 14.98
CA ILE A 376 -0.16 14.53 13.93
C ILE A 376 0.15 16.01 13.77
N GLN A 377 -0.87 16.87 13.72
CA GLN A 377 -0.72 18.33 13.63
C GLN A 377 0.06 18.89 14.83
N ASN A 378 -0.14 18.31 16.01
CA ASN A 378 0.45 18.80 17.26
C ASN A 378 1.71 18.05 17.71
N TRP A 379 2.46 17.43 16.79
CA TRP A 379 3.74 16.80 17.12
C TRP A 379 4.72 17.81 17.75
N LYS A 380 5.17 17.51 18.98
CA LYS A 380 6.17 18.32 19.67
C LYS A 380 7.55 18.02 19.08
N LYS A 381 8.29 19.06 18.69
CA LYS A 381 9.58 18.97 17.99
C LYS A 381 9.48 18.03 16.76
N PRO A 382 8.73 18.42 15.72
CA PRO A 382 8.45 17.58 14.56
C PRO A 382 9.70 16.93 13.97
N ASP A 383 10.81 17.66 13.86
CA ASP A 383 12.06 17.13 13.29
C ASP A 383 12.59 15.91 14.05
N VAL A 384 12.62 15.98 15.39
CA VAL A 384 13.11 14.90 16.26
C VAL A 384 12.15 13.72 16.24
N TYR A 385 10.84 14.00 16.32
CA TYR A 385 9.82 12.96 16.25
C TYR A 385 9.86 12.23 14.91
N MET A 386 10.01 12.98 13.82
CA MET A 386 10.14 12.47 12.46
C MET A 386 11.36 11.57 12.30
N GLU A 387 12.48 11.88 12.96
CA GLU A 387 13.63 11.00 12.99
C GLU A 387 13.31 9.64 13.64
N HIS A 388 12.65 9.66 14.79
CA HIS A 388 12.23 8.45 15.49
C HIS A 388 11.18 7.64 14.72
N LEU A 389 10.44 8.26 13.81
CA LEU A 389 9.41 7.63 13.00
C LEU A 389 9.99 7.06 11.70
N LEU A 390 10.66 7.89 10.90
CA LEU A 390 11.12 7.54 9.55
C LEU A 390 12.31 6.58 9.57
N MET A 391 13.31 6.87 10.40
CA MET A 391 14.57 6.11 10.40
C MET A 391 14.35 4.60 10.62
N PRO A 392 13.58 4.12 11.62
CA PRO A 392 13.37 2.69 11.77
C PRO A 392 12.65 2.08 10.56
N ARG A 393 11.58 2.73 10.06
CA ARG A 393 10.79 2.24 8.91
C ARG A 393 11.57 2.15 7.62
N LEU A 394 12.37 3.17 7.31
CA LEU A 394 13.29 3.14 6.17
C LEU A 394 14.29 1.99 6.30
N ASN A 395 14.83 1.78 7.50
CA ASN A 395 15.74 0.65 7.73
C ASN A 395 15.03 -0.71 7.67
N TRP A 396 13.77 -0.84 8.08
CA TRP A 396 12.97 -2.07 7.89
C TRP A 396 12.77 -2.38 6.41
N LEU A 397 12.38 -1.38 5.62
CA LEU A 397 12.23 -1.52 4.17
C LEU A 397 13.58 -1.84 3.50
N TYR A 398 14.68 -1.30 4.00
CA TYR A 398 16.03 -1.60 3.52
C TYR A 398 16.47 -3.03 3.88
N ASP A 399 16.18 -3.49 5.10
CA ASP A 399 16.47 -4.85 5.55
C ASP A 399 15.74 -5.88 4.68
N MET A 400 14.50 -5.58 4.24
CA MET A 400 13.69 -6.40 3.33
C MET A 400 13.97 -6.16 1.83
N GLU A 401 14.92 -5.29 1.50
CA GLU A 401 15.30 -4.95 0.12
C GLU A 401 14.18 -4.29 -0.72
N PHE A 402 13.20 -3.66 -0.09
CA PHE A 402 12.21 -2.83 -0.79
C PHE A 402 12.78 -1.47 -1.19
N ILE A 403 13.78 -0.97 -0.48
CA ILE A 403 14.53 0.24 -0.84
C ILE A 403 16.02 -0.03 -0.94
N CYS A 404 16.69 0.76 -1.77
CA CYS A 404 18.13 0.93 -1.75
C CYS A 404 18.45 2.25 -1.04
N LEU A 405 19.43 2.24 -0.14
CA LEU A 405 19.88 3.41 0.61
C LEU A 405 21.31 3.76 0.17
N ASN A 406 21.51 4.98 -0.32
CA ASN A 406 22.81 5.49 -0.71
C ASN A 406 23.58 6.07 0.48
N GLU A 407 24.88 6.32 0.29
CA GLU A 407 25.76 6.84 1.33
C GLU A 407 25.36 8.25 1.82
N ASP A 408 24.81 9.07 0.93
CA ASP A 408 24.30 10.42 1.21
C ASP A 408 22.92 10.44 1.90
N LEU A 409 22.41 9.26 2.28
CA LEU A 409 21.07 9.04 2.84
C LEU A 409 19.93 9.35 1.87
N SER A 410 20.20 9.45 0.56
CA SER A 410 19.15 9.37 -0.44
C SER A 410 18.75 7.91 -0.67
N PHE A 411 17.54 7.67 -1.15
CA PHE A 411 17.04 6.30 -1.37
C PHE A 411 16.00 6.23 -2.48
N TYR A 412 15.80 5.03 -3.00
CA TYR A 412 14.81 4.76 -4.04
C TYR A 412 14.22 3.35 -3.88
N LEU A 413 13.03 3.13 -4.44
CA LEU A 413 12.39 1.82 -4.47
C LEU A 413 13.16 0.86 -5.39
N THR A 414 13.52 -0.32 -4.88
CA THR A 414 14.00 -1.44 -5.70
C THR A 414 12.87 -2.00 -6.57
N GLN A 415 13.15 -3.00 -7.41
CA GLN A 415 12.08 -3.68 -8.15
C GLN A 415 11.03 -4.30 -7.22
N LYS A 416 11.46 -4.96 -6.13
CA LYS A 416 10.55 -5.49 -5.09
C LYS A 416 9.70 -4.37 -4.49
N GLY A 417 10.32 -3.22 -4.18
CA GLY A 417 9.63 -2.06 -3.63
C GLY A 417 8.60 -1.44 -4.58
N ARG A 418 8.89 -1.42 -5.89
CA ARG A 418 7.96 -0.95 -6.92
C ARG A 418 6.75 -1.88 -7.05
N TYR A 419 6.95 -3.20 -7.03
CA TYR A 419 5.84 -4.15 -7.00
C TYR A 419 5.00 -4.02 -5.72
N LEU A 420 5.64 -3.82 -4.57
CA LEU A 420 4.90 -3.52 -3.34
C LEU A 420 4.06 -2.24 -3.50
N CYS A 421 4.66 -1.14 -3.96
CA CYS A 421 3.95 0.12 -4.21
C CYS A 421 2.76 -0.08 -5.17
N TYR A 422 2.97 -0.83 -6.25
CA TYR A 422 1.95 -1.18 -7.22
C TYR A 422 0.74 -1.84 -6.57
N HIS A 423 0.95 -2.89 -5.77
CA HIS A 423 -0.15 -3.58 -5.10
C HIS A 423 -0.85 -2.69 -4.07
N LEU A 424 -0.10 -1.95 -3.25
CA LEU A 424 -0.70 -1.06 -2.25
C LEU A 424 -1.52 0.08 -2.89
N SER A 425 -1.06 0.60 -4.04
CA SER A 425 -1.79 1.62 -4.80
C SER A 425 -3.06 1.05 -5.43
N LEU A 426 -2.95 -0.13 -6.05
CA LEU A 426 -4.06 -0.84 -6.69
C LEU A 426 -5.19 -1.19 -5.71
N TRP A 427 -4.90 -1.38 -4.42
CA TRP A 427 -5.96 -1.60 -3.42
C TRP A 427 -6.94 -0.42 -3.33
N ASN A 428 -6.46 0.82 -3.50
CA ASN A 428 -7.35 1.98 -3.51
C ASN A 428 -8.20 2.00 -4.78
N ASP A 429 -7.62 1.61 -5.91
CA ASP A 429 -8.32 1.57 -7.20
C ASP A 429 -9.41 0.48 -7.18
N ILE A 430 -9.13 -0.69 -6.60
CA ILE A 430 -10.11 -1.79 -6.44
C ILE A 430 -11.27 -1.38 -5.52
N ASN A 431 -10.99 -0.58 -4.50
CA ASN A 431 -12.00 -0.12 -3.56
C ASN A 431 -12.71 1.17 -3.99
N PHE A 432 -12.18 1.82 -5.04
CA PHE A 432 -12.46 3.18 -5.51
C PHE A 432 -12.39 4.27 -4.42
N GLU A 433 -11.77 3.95 -3.29
CA GLU A 433 -11.62 4.77 -2.10
C GLU A 433 -10.26 4.44 -1.48
N LYS A 434 -9.71 5.35 -0.69
CA LYS A 434 -8.47 5.09 0.02
C LYS A 434 -8.64 4.01 1.08
N ILE A 435 -7.69 3.08 1.09
CA ILE A 435 -7.64 2.04 2.12
C ILE A 435 -7.14 2.67 3.42
N VAL A 436 -7.89 2.46 4.49
CA VAL A 436 -7.53 2.82 5.85
C VAL A 436 -6.96 1.61 6.57
N SER A 437 -7.60 0.45 6.44
CA SER A 437 -7.18 -0.81 7.04
C SER A 437 -6.89 -1.87 5.97
N PRO A 438 -5.66 -2.43 5.94
CA PRO A 438 -5.28 -3.36 4.87
C PRO A 438 -5.77 -4.80 5.11
N ILE A 439 -6.44 -5.07 6.25
CA ILE A 439 -6.70 -6.45 6.72
C ILE A 439 -7.43 -7.29 5.68
N TRP A 440 -8.46 -6.73 5.05
CA TRP A 440 -9.23 -7.47 4.05
C TRP A 440 -8.34 -7.91 2.86
N PHE A 441 -7.52 -7.02 2.31
CA PHE A 441 -6.60 -7.37 1.22
C PHE A 441 -5.54 -8.38 1.67
N LEU A 442 -5.03 -8.27 2.90
CA LEU A 442 -4.04 -9.19 3.44
C LEU A 442 -4.60 -10.59 3.69
N ASP A 443 -5.88 -10.70 4.03
CA ASP A 443 -6.51 -12.01 4.25
C ASP A 443 -6.95 -12.69 2.96
N ASN A 444 -7.15 -11.92 1.88
CA ASN A 444 -7.63 -12.42 0.59
C ASN A 444 -6.55 -12.57 -0.50
N PHE A 445 -5.43 -11.86 -0.46
CA PHE A 445 -4.48 -11.81 -1.58
C PHE A 445 -2.99 -11.76 -1.20
N PHE A 446 -2.65 -11.84 0.09
CA PHE A 446 -1.29 -11.55 0.54
C PHE A 446 -0.23 -12.48 -0.05
N MET A 447 -0.49 -13.78 -0.11
CA MET A 447 0.50 -14.73 -0.63
C MET A 447 0.72 -14.55 -2.12
N GLN A 448 -0.33 -14.30 -2.88
CA GLN A 448 -0.24 -14.03 -4.32
C GLN A 448 0.52 -12.72 -4.61
N ILE A 449 0.32 -11.69 -3.78
CA ILE A 449 1.09 -10.44 -3.82
C ILE A 449 2.58 -10.72 -3.56
N MET A 450 2.89 -11.44 -2.48
CA MET A 450 4.27 -11.75 -2.12
C MET A 450 4.95 -12.66 -3.14
N ASP A 451 4.21 -13.59 -3.76
CA ASP A 451 4.71 -14.44 -4.85
C ASP A 451 5.11 -13.60 -6.07
N THR A 452 4.31 -12.59 -6.41
CA THR A 452 4.61 -11.65 -7.49
C THR A 452 5.84 -10.80 -7.16
N ILE A 453 5.93 -10.29 -5.93
CA ILE A 453 7.05 -9.45 -5.46
C ILE A 453 8.37 -10.23 -5.42
N LEU A 454 8.34 -11.47 -4.95
CA LEU A 454 9.54 -12.30 -4.77
C LEU A 454 9.88 -13.11 -6.02
N GLY A 455 8.93 -13.28 -6.94
CA GLY A 455 9.12 -14.03 -8.18
C GLY A 455 9.22 -15.54 -7.98
N LEU A 456 8.60 -16.10 -6.94
CA LEU A 456 8.71 -17.52 -6.56
C LEU A 456 7.81 -18.44 -7.42
N ARG A 457 6.77 -17.90 -8.06
CA ARG A 457 5.87 -18.61 -9.01
C ARG A 457 5.17 -19.82 -8.38
N GLY A 458 4.56 -19.60 -7.22
CA GLY A 458 3.71 -20.57 -6.54
C GLY A 458 2.48 -20.97 -7.35
N ASN A 459 2.02 -22.20 -7.16
CA ASN A 459 0.80 -22.68 -7.81
C ASN A 459 -0.40 -22.45 -6.91
N LYS A 460 -1.54 -22.01 -7.46
CA LYS A 460 -2.80 -21.96 -6.70
C LYS A 460 -3.12 -23.36 -6.14
N PHE A 461 -3.62 -23.40 -4.90
CA PHE A 461 -4.08 -24.65 -4.31
C PHE A 461 -5.31 -25.19 -5.05
N THR A 462 -5.52 -26.50 -4.94
CA THR A 462 -6.63 -27.23 -5.55
C THR A 462 -7.17 -28.27 -4.56
N VAL A 463 -8.29 -28.92 -4.90
CA VAL A 463 -8.88 -30.01 -4.10
C VAL A 463 -7.90 -31.16 -3.85
N VAL A 464 -6.96 -31.40 -4.77
CA VAL A 464 -5.91 -32.43 -4.62
C VAL A 464 -4.98 -32.13 -3.43
N ASP A 465 -4.88 -30.86 -3.03
CA ASP A 465 -4.02 -30.42 -1.94
C ASP A 465 -4.70 -30.56 -0.56
N TYR A 466 -6.01 -30.87 -0.50
CA TYR A 466 -6.78 -31.00 0.75
C TYR A 466 -6.15 -31.94 1.79
N PRO A 467 -5.62 -33.13 1.44
CA PRO A 467 -4.94 -33.99 2.42
C PRO A 467 -3.72 -33.31 3.08
N THR A 468 -2.97 -32.52 2.32
CA THR A 468 -1.81 -31.77 2.84
C THR A 468 -2.26 -30.62 3.74
N ILE A 469 -3.32 -29.89 3.35
CA ILE A 469 -3.94 -28.85 4.17
C ILE A 469 -4.40 -29.43 5.51
N LYS A 470 -5.15 -30.54 5.49
CA LYS A 470 -5.60 -31.25 6.70
C LYS A 470 -4.45 -31.66 7.60
N LYS A 471 -3.37 -32.20 7.03
CA LYS A 471 -2.17 -32.57 7.77
C LYS A 471 -1.58 -31.38 8.53
N TYR A 472 -1.48 -30.20 7.91
CA TYR A 472 -0.98 -29.01 8.60
C TYR A 472 -1.96 -28.44 9.62
N ILE A 473 -3.28 -28.52 9.36
CA ILE A 473 -4.30 -28.20 10.35
C ILE A 473 -4.17 -29.11 11.58
N ASP A 474 -4.07 -30.43 11.39
CA ASP A 474 -3.90 -31.39 12.47
C ASP A 474 -2.61 -31.15 13.27
N ASN A 475 -1.50 -30.87 12.58
CA ASN A 475 -0.26 -30.48 13.25
C ASN A 475 -0.43 -29.22 14.11
N SER A 476 -1.21 -28.23 13.65
CA SER A 476 -1.41 -26.99 14.37
C SER A 476 -2.05 -27.18 15.76
N PHE A 477 -2.92 -28.18 15.95
CA PHE A 477 -3.48 -28.51 17.27
C PHE A 477 -2.41 -29.01 18.25
N LEU A 478 -1.40 -29.73 17.74
CA LEU A 478 -0.28 -30.23 18.55
C LEU A 478 0.73 -29.12 18.87
N LEU A 479 1.00 -28.24 17.91
CA LEU A 479 1.99 -27.17 18.02
C LEU A 479 1.47 -25.97 18.83
N PHE A 480 0.21 -25.60 18.67
CA PHE A 480 -0.38 -24.40 19.26
C PHE A 480 -1.48 -24.75 20.28
N LYS A 481 -1.16 -25.66 21.20
CA LYS A 481 -2.09 -26.13 22.22
C LYS A 481 -2.72 -24.97 23.01
N THR A 482 -4.04 -24.98 23.09
CA THR A 482 -4.80 -24.12 24.00
C THR A 482 -5.20 -24.90 25.26
N LEU A 483 -5.92 -24.26 26.19
CA LEU A 483 -6.48 -24.95 27.36
C LEU A 483 -7.43 -26.10 26.96
N ALA A 484 -8.08 -25.97 25.80
CA ALA A 484 -8.88 -27.03 25.20
C ALA A 484 -8.02 -27.72 24.12
N PRO A 485 -7.53 -28.95 24.33
CA PRO A 485 -6.56 -29.58 23.43
C PRO A 485 -7.12 -29.86 22.02
N ASN A 486 -8.44 -29.89 21.87
CA ASN A 486 -9.12 -30.02 20.59
C ASN A 486 -9.41 -28.66 19.93
N ARG A 487 -8.83 -27.56 20.41
CA ARG A 487 -9.00 -26.21 19.85
C ARG A 487 -7.66 -25.56 19.54
N VAL A 488 -7.62 -24.88 18.40
CA VAL A 488 -6.51 -24.00 17.99
C VAL A 488 -7.06 -22.66 17.54
N THR A 489 -6.33 -21.58 17.83
CA THR A 489 -6.68 -20.25 17.33
C THR A 489 -6.56 -20.21 15.81
N PHE A 490 -7.57 -19.64 15.13
CA PHE A 490 -7.61 -19.58 13.68
C PHE A 490 -6.42 -18.81 13.10
N SER A 491 -6.13 -17.60 13.61
CA SER A 491 -5.00 -16.78 13.15
C SER A 491 -3.65 -17.49 13.20
N GLN A 492 -3.39 -18.30 14.25
CA GLN A 492 -2.16 -19.08 14.36
C GLN A 492 -2.12 -20.24 13.37
N MET A 493 -3.22 -20.99 13.29
CA MET A 493 -3.34 -22.12 12.39
C MET A 493 -3.25 -21.67 10.93
N SER A 494 -4.02 -20.68 10.51
CA SER A 494 -4.07 -20.20 9.13
C SER A 494 -2.70 -19.68 8.69
N LYS A 495 -2.04 -18.86 9.52
CA LYS A 495 -0.69 -18.37 9.22
C LYS A 495 0.33 -19.51 9.12
N PHE A 496 0.27 -20.51 9.99
CA PHE A 496 1.13 -21.70 9.90
C PHE A 496 0.87 -22.49 8.62
N VAL A 497 -0.38 -22.89 8.37
CA VAL A 497 -0.78 -23.68 7.19
C VAL A 497 -0.37 -22.97 5.90
N ARG A 498 -0.68 -21.68 5.79
CA ARG A 498 -0.38 -20.86 4.61
C ARG A 498 1.11 -20.77 4.31
N ASN A 499 1.93 -20.48 5.32
CA ASN A 499 3.38 -20.38 5.14
C ASN A 499 4.01 -21.75 4.87
N MET A 500 3.54 -22.82 5.52
CA MET A 500 4.03 -24.17 5.27
C MET A 500 3.74 -24.60 3.82
N LEU A 501 2.51 -24.42 3.36
CA LEU A 501 2.12 -24.74 1.98
C LEU A 501 2.94 -23.94 0.96
N TYR A 502 3.14 -22.65 1.21
CA TYR A 502 3.89 -21.81 0.28
C TYR A 502 5.37 -22.16 0.21
N PHE A 503 6.07 -22.19 1.36
CA PHE A 503 7.52 -22.37 1.38
C PHE A 503 7.98 -23.83 1.26
N LYS A 504 7.12 -24.80 1.61
CA LYS A 504 7.48 -26.23 1.54
C LYS A 504 6.86 -26.95 0.36
N ASP A 505 5.63 -26.62 -0.01
CA ASP A 505 4.86 -27.34 -1.02
C ASP A 505 4.64 -26.51 -2.31
N ASN A 506 5.12 -25.26 -2.34
CA ASN A 506 4.95 -24.31 -3.45
C ASN A 506 3.47 -24.08 -3.82
N LYS A 507 2.60 -23.99 -2.81
CA LYS A 507 1.16 -23.78 -2.95
C LYS A 507 0.72 -22.44 -2.36
N LEU A 508 0.00 -21.67 -3.16
CA LEU A 508 -0.62 -20.40 -2.79
C LEU A 508 -2.02 -20.67 -2.27
N ILE A 509 -2.27 -20.22 -1.05
CA ILE A 509 -3.56 -20.22 -0.38
C ILE A 509 -3.64 -18.99 0.51
N GLU A 510 -4.82 -18.40 0.65
CA GLU A 510 -5.02 -17.19 1.44
C GLU A 510 -5.74 -17.52 2.77
N SER A 511 -5.77 -16.57 3.70
CA SER A 511 -6.43 -16.80 5.00
C SER A 511 -7.92 -17.04 4.81
N GLU A 512 -8.56 -16.28 3.91
CA GLU A 512 -9.98 -16.41 3.62
C GLU A 512 -10.29 -17.73 2.88
N ASP A 513 -9.39 -18.21 2.01
CA ASP A 513 -9.51 -19.54 1.40
C ASP A 513 -9.55 -20.64 2.47
N ILE A 514 -8.61 -20.61 3.43
CA ILE A 514 -8.58 -21.57 4.55
C ILE A 514 -9.88 -21.51 5.36
N LYS A 515 -10.42 -20.31 5.58
CA LYS A 515 -11.68 -20.12 6.29
C LYS A 515 -12.86 -20.76 5.54
N ASN A 516 -12.93 -20.56 4.22
CA ASN A 516 -13.99 -21.09 3.38
C ASN A 516 -13.94 -22.62 3.26
N ILE A 517 -12.74 -23.21 3.28
CA ILE A 517 -12.55 -24.66 3.24
C ILE A 517 -13.28 -25.39 4.39
N PHE A 518 -13.50 -24.77 5.55
CA PHE A 518 -14.26 -25.40 6.64
C PHE A 518 -15.77 -25.57 6.34
N GLY A 519 -16.27 -24.98 5.26
CA GLY A 519 -17.61 -25.24 4.73
C GLY A 519 -17.71 -26.49 3.85
N GLU A 520 -16.57 -27.04 3.42
CA GLU A 520 -16.51 -28.19 2.50
C GLU A 520 -16.77 -29.52 3.21
N LEU A 521 -17.36 -30.47 2.48
CA LEU A 521 -17.67 -31.81 3.01
C LEU A 521 -16.42 -32.54 3.50
N ASP A 522 -15.30 -32.35 2.82
CA ASP A 522 -14.03 -32.96 3.23
C ASP A 522 -13.56 -32.47 4.59
N PHE A 523 -14.01 -31.33 5.11
CA PHE A 523 -13.51 -30.76 6.37
C PHE A 523 -14.52 -30.87 7.52
N PHE A 524 -15.50 -31.78 7.39
CA PHE A 524 -16.58 -31.95 8.37
C PHE A 524 -16.09 -32.32 9.78
N GLU A 525 -14.88 -32.88 9.95
CA GLU A 525 -14.30 -33.17 11.28
C GLU A 525 -13.89 -31.90 12.06
N TYR A 526 -13.87 -30.74 11.40
CA TYR A 526 -13.51 -29.46 12.01
C TYR A 526 -14.73 -28.54 12.15
N ILE A 527 -14.69 -27.65 13.13
CA ILE A 527 -15.68 -26.60 13.34
C ILE A 527 -14.93 -25.27 13.48
N TYR A 528 -15.15 -24.35 12.54
CA TYR A 528 -14.70 -22.97 12.66
C TYR A 528 -15.74 -22.13 13.38
N LYS A 529 -15.31 -21.30 14.34
CA LYS A 529 -16.16 -20.29 14.99
C LYS A 529 -15.41 -18.97 15.15
N TYR A 530 -15.99 -17.90 14.64
CA TYR A 530 -15.51 -16.54 14.85
C TYR A 530 -15.93 -15.99 16.22
N GLN A 531 -15.04 -15.26 16.89
CA GLN A 531 -15.29 -14.64 18.19
C GLN A 531 -15.03 -13.13 18.11
N LYS A 532 -16.09 -12.35 17.92
CA LYS A 532 -16.01 -10.89 17.75
C LYS A 532 -15.20 -10.18 18.84
N GLN A 533 -15.30 -10.63 20.10
CA GLN A 533 -14.59 -10.04 21.24
C GLN A 533 -13.06 -10.15 21.17
N TYR A 534 -12.53 -11.07 20.36
CA TYR A 534 -11.10 -11.28 20.18
C TYR A 534 -10.63 -10.89 18.77
N GLU A 535 -11.55 -10.46 17.91
CA GLU A 535 -11.31 -10.20 16.49
C GLU A 535 -10.56 -11.36 15.80
N ASP A 536 -10.86 -12.58 16.24
CA ASP A 536 -10.18 -13.80 15.85
C ASP A 536 -11.18 -14.97 15.96
N GLY A 537 -10.84 -16.10 15.36
CA GLY A 537 -11.61 -17.33 15.46
C GLY A 537 -10.86 -18.45 16.17
N TYR A 538 -11.54 -19.58 16.32
CA TYR A 538 -10.89 -20.85 16.62
C TYR A 538 -11.43 -21.95 15.72
N VAL A 539 -10.59 -22.95 15.51
CA VAL A 539 -10.98 -24.21 14.90
C VAL A 539 -11.01 -25.27 15.98
N GLN A 540 -12.06 -26.07 16.01
CA GLN A 540 -12.26 -27.18 16.93
C GLN A 540 -12.32 -28.50 16.18
N LYS A 541 -11.57 -29.50 16.62
CA LYS A 541 -11.72 -30.89 16.18
C LYS A 541 -12.92 -31.53 16.92
N LYS A 542 -13.83 -32.14 16.16
CA LYS A 542 -15.05 -32.77 16.67
C LYS A 542 -14.75 -33.91 17.65
#